data_AF-A0A9E0IIP4-F1
#
_entry.id   AF-A0A9E0IIP4-F1
#
_cell.length_a   1.000
_cell.length_b   1.000
_cell.length_c   1.000
_cell.angle_alpha   90.00
_cell.angle_beta   90.00
_cell.angle_gamma   90.00
#
_symmetry.space_group_name_H-M   'P 1'
#
loop_
_entity.id
_entity.type
_entity.pdbx_description
1 polymer ?
#
loop_
_entity_poly.entity_id
_entity_poly.type
_entity_poly.pdbx_seq_one_letter_code
_entity_poly.pdbx_strand_id
1 'polypeptide(L)' 'MITFTLEMNEALASALAQFVKRVGFSEMRSNAVDDFEAYLIRDALDRVRIGLANAGFSPR' A
#
# COMPACT_ATOMS: atom_id res chain seq x y z
N MET A 1 0.22 0.54 -18.28
CA MET A 1 0.11 1.19 -16.96
C MET A 1 -1.36 1.52 -16.74
N ILE A 2 -1.92 1.18 -15.57
CA ILE A 2 -3.32 1.44 -15.22
C ILE A 2 -3.34 2.50 -14.12
N THR A 3 -4.24 3.48 -14.24
CA THR A 3 -4.43 4.54 -13.24
C THR A 3 -5.85 4.45 -12.71
N PHE A 4 -6.01 4.46 -11.39
CA PHE A 4 -7.30 4.59 -10.72
C PHE A 4 -7.22 5.72 -9.69
N THR A 5 -8.36 6.38 -9.46
CA THR A 5 -8.49 7.48 -8.50
C THR A 5 -9.24 6.98 -7.27
N LEU A 6 -8.77 7.34 -6.09
CA LEU A 6 -9.43 7.04 -4.81
C LEU A 6 -9.85 8.34 -4.14
N GLU A 7 -11.10 8.40 -3.69
CA GLU A 7 -11.57 9.47 -2.81
C GLU A 7 -11.53 8.99 -1.37
N MET A 8 -10.79 9.70 -0.51
CA MET A 8 -10.59 9.34 0.88
C MET A 8 -10.60 10.63 1.72
N ASN A 9 -11.18 10.57 2.92
CA ASN A 9 -10.96 11.63 3.91
C ASN A 9 -9.58 11.45 4.58
N GLU A 10 -9.16 12.47 5.35
CA GLU A 10 -7.84 12.47 6.00
C GLU A 10 -7.61 11.27 6.93
N ALA A 11 -8.65 10.84 7.66
CA ALA A 11 -8.56 9.73 8.59
C ALA A 11 -8.28 8.41 7.85
N LEU A 12 -8.98 8.15 6.75
CA LEU A 12 -8.78 6.98 5.90
C LEU A 12 -7.38 7.00 5.26
N ALA A 13 -6.95 8.13 4.71
CA ALA A 13 -5.65 8.27 4.08
C ALA A 13 -4.49 8.06 5.08
N SER A 14 -4.62 8.64 6.27
CA SER A 14 -3.64 8.49 7.35
C SER A 14 -3.57 7.05 7.87
N ALA A 15 -4.71 6.40 8.08
CA ALA A 15 -4.76 5.01 8.52
C ALA A 15 -4.12 4.07 7.48
N LEU A 16 -4.43 4.26 6.19
CA LEU A 16 -3.84 3.47 5.12
C LEU A 16 -2.33 3.69 5.03
N ALA A 17 -1.85 4.94 5.13
CA ALA A 17 -0.42 5.26 5.12
C ALA A 17 0.34 4.53 6.24
N GLN A 18 -0.24 4.48 7.45
CA GLN A 18 0.36 3.73 8.57
C GLN A 18 0.34 2.23 8.34
N PHE A 19 -0.74 1.68 7.78
CA PHE A 19 -0.84 0.26 7.46
C PHE A 19 0.21 -0.17 6.43
N VAL A 20 0.31 0.53 5.29
CA VAL A 20 1.27 0.18 4.22
C VAL A 20 2.74 0.31 4.64
N LYS A 21 3.04 1.07 5.71
CA LYS A 21 4.38 1.09 6.33
C LYS A 21 4.66 -0.13 7.20
N ARG A 22 3.64 -0.65 7.89
CA ARG A 22 3.79 -1.71 8.91
C ARG A 22 3.65 -3.11 8.34
N VAL A 23 2.84 -3.27 7.30
CA VAL A 23 2.61 -4.57 6.67
C VAL A 23 3.94 -5.11 6.11
N GLY A 24 4.30 -6.31 6.55
CA GLY A 24 5.51 -7.01 6.13
C GLY A 24 5.24 -8.01 5.02
N PHE A 25 6.33 -8.60 4.51
CA PHE A 25 6.23 -9.64 3.48
C PHE A 25 5.49 -10.88 3.98
N SER A 26 5.56 -11.19 5.28
CA SER A 26 4.88 -12.34 5.88
C SER A 26 3.35 -12.24 5.72
N GLU A 27 2.78 -11.08 6.01
CA GLU A 27 1.34 -10.81 5.85
C GLU A 27 0.92 -10.81 4.37
N MET A 28 1.77 -10.29 3.47
CA MET A 28 1.50 -10.37 2.04
C MET A 28 1.52 -11.82 1.56
N ARG A 29 2.51 -12.60 2.02
CA ARG A 29 2.70 -13.99 1.61
C ARG A 29 1.59 -14.91 2.11
N SER A 30 1.07 -14.68 3.31
CA SER A 30 -0.03 -15.48 3.86
C SER A 30 -1.34 -15.32 3.09
N ASN A 31 -1.50 -14.23 2.32
CA ASN A 31 -2.66 -13.98 1.47
C ASN A 31 -2.43 -14.28 -0.01
N ALA A 32 -1.17 -14.52 -0.41
CA ALA A 32 -0.79 -14.83 -1.79
C ALA A 32 -0.83 -16.34 -2.07
N VAL A 33 -1.12 -16.72 -3.31
CA VAL A 33 -1.03 -18.10 -3.80
C VAL A 33 0.42 -18.58 -3.73
N ASP A 34 1.36 -17.76 -4.19
CA ASP A 34 2.79 -18.07 -4.21
C ASP A 34 3.68 -16.87 -3.82
N ASP A 35 4.99 -17.11 -3.78
CA ASP A 35 5.98 -16.08 -3.46
C ASP A 35 6.00 -14.99 -4.54
N PHE A 36 5.73 -15.35 -5.79
CA PHE A 36 5.74 -14.41 -6.91
C PHE A 36 4.60 -13.39 -6.77
N GLU A 37 3.38 -13.84 -6.48
CA GLU A 37 2.25 -12.97 -6.19
C GLU A 37 2.52 -12.11 -4.93
N ALA A 38 3.15 -12.66 -3.89
CA ALA A 38 3.52 -11.88 -2.72
C ALA A 38 4.45 -10.70 -3.07
N TYR A 39 5.40 -10.89 -3.98
CA TYR A 39 6.24 -9.80 -4.50
C TYR A 39 5.44 -8.80 -5.35
N LEU A 40 4.48 -9.25 -6.17
CA LEU A 40 3.61 -8.35 -6.92
C LEU A 40 2.75 -7.47 -6.00
N ILE A 41 2.22 -8.05 -4.92
CA ILE A 41 1.46 -7.32 -3.89
C ILE A 41 2.36 -6.26 -3.22
N ARG A 42 3.59 -6.64 -2.85
CA ARG A 42 4.56 -5.70 -2.28
C ARG A 42 4.78 -4.50 -3.20
N ASP A 43 5.05 -4.76 -4.47
CA ASP A 43 5.33 -3.70 -5.44
C ASP A 43 4.10 -2.82 -5.69
N ALA A 44 2.89 -3.38 -5.66
CA ALA A 44 1.64 -2.63 -5.74
C ALA A 44 1.42 -1.73 -4.51
N LEU A 45 1.67 -2.24 -3.30
CA LEU A 45 1.59 -1.45 -2.06
C LEU A 45 2.63 -0.33 -2.03
N ASP A 46 3.81 -0.54 -2.60
CA ASP A 46 4.81 0.52 -2.76
C ASP A 46 4.31 1.67 -3.65
N ARG A 47 3.54 1.38 -4.70
CA ARG A 47 2.89 2.41 -5.53
C ARG A 47 1.83 3.18 -4.74
N VAL A 48 1.03 2.49 -3.93
CA VAL A 48 0.05 3.13 -3.03
C VAL A 48 0.76 4.04 -2.03
N ARG A 49 1.86 3.59 -1.43
CA ARG A 49 2.67 4.38 -0.50
C ARG A 49 3.20 5.66 -1.14
N ILE A 50 3.69 5.58 -2.38
CA ILE A 50 4.14 6.76 -3.15
C ILE A 50 2.96 7.72 -3.39
N GLY A 51 1.80 7.20 -3.79
CA GLY A 51 0.59 8.01 -4.00
C GLY A 51 0.16 8.78 -2.74
N LEU A 52 0.16 8.09 -1.59
CA LEU A 52 -0.16 8.70 -0.29
C LEU A 52 0.87 9.76 0.12
N ALA A 53 2.17 9.48 -0.05
CA ALA A 53 3.23 10.45 0.24
C ALA A 53 3.11 11.73 -0.63
N ASN A 54 2.81 11.57 -1.92
CA ASN A 54 2.57 12.68 -2.84
C ASN A 54 1.33 13.51 -2.45
N ALA A 55 0.34 12.88 -1.82
CA ALA A 55 -0.84 13.55 -1.27
C ALA A 55 -0.60 14.17 0.13
N GLY A 56 0.62 14.12 0.66
CA GLY A 56 0.98 14.66 1.98
C GLY A 56 0.81 13.69 3.15
N PHE A 57 0.36 12.46 2.90
CA PHE A 57 0.20 11.41 3.90
C PHE A 57 1.43 10.49 3.91
N SER A 58 2.56 11.03 4.34
CA SER A 58 3.79 10.23 4.46
C SER A 58 3.84 9.49 5.81
N PRO A 59 4.19 8.20 5.81
CA PRO A 59 4.36 7.45 7.06
C PRO A 59 5.53 8.01 7.89
N ARG A 60 5.23 8.76 8.97
CA ARG A 60 6.24 9.17 9.97
C ARG A 60 6.97 7.96 10.53
#